data_AF-A0A162K6I5-F1
#
_entry.id   AF-A0A162K6I5-F1
#
_cell.length_a   1.000
_cell.length_b   1.000
_cell.length_c   1.000
_cell.angle_alpha   90.00
_cell.angle_beta   90.00
_cell.angle_gamma   90.00
#
_symmetry.space_group_name_H-M   'P 1'
#
loop_
_entity.id
_entity.type
_entity.pdbx_description
1 polymer ?
#
loop_
_entity_poly.entity_id
_entity_poly.type
_entity_poly.pdbx_seq_one_letter_code
_entity_poly.pdbx_strand_id
1 'polypeptide(L)'
;MSRQFIIEATMVAFYGELLQPSESVEYIIPYTSILELYELQSTSDIMMSNLDHDQHVKQQMKQLTTYLEEPLNRKKIERALQIPWAKSTSIPLGDSIMITVVNAVDTEVYGEDFDPIETELLLIAQRLQIPLLTDQFEFIQRIIEGGIPVQVFDIEDFQFAIEDNVFTPHP
;
A
#
# COMPACT_ATOMS: atom_id res chain seq x y z
N MET A 1 12.59 1.05 15.27
CA MET A 1 11.87 0.10 14.41
C MET A 1 11.18 0.94 13.35
N SER A 2 11.18 0.54 12.09
CA SER A 2 10.43 1.29 11.06
C SER A 2 8.93 1.18 11.35
N ARG A 3 8.19 2.29 11.20
CA ARG A 3 6.72 2.27 11.25
C ARG A 3 6.20 1.47 10.07
N GLN A 4 5.14 0.68 10.25
CA GLN A 4 4.62 -0.18 9.20
C GLN A 4 3.20 0.23 8.85
N PHE A 5 2.87 0.26 7.57
CA PHE A 5 1.52 0.49 7.08
C PHE A 5 1.18 -0.50 5.97
N ILE A 6 -0.07 -0.96 5.96
CA ILE A 6 -0.65 -1.65 4.82
C ILE A 6 -1.22 -0.58 3.88
N ILE A 7 -0.86 -0.64 2.60
CA ILE A 7 -1.22 0.39 1.62
C ILE A 7 -1.27 -0.19 0.21
N GLU A 8 -2.04 0.44 -0.67
CA GLU A 8 -2.02 0.17 -2.10
C GLU A 8 -0.76 0.72 -2.77
N ALA A 9 -0.31 0.05 -3.82
CA ALA A 9 0.88 0.49 -4.57
C ALA A 9 0.68 1.85 -5.24
N THR A 10 -0.55 2.15 -5.69
CA THR A 10 -0.98 3.43 -6.28
C THR A 10 -0.69 4.61 -5.36
N MET A 11 -1.06 4.50 -4.08
CA MET A 11 -0.86 5.57 -3.10
C MET A 11 0.62 5.94 -2.91
N VAL A 12 1.52 4.94 -2.88
CA VAL A 12 2.97 5.19 -2.76
C VAL A 12 3.50 5.99 -3.96
N ALA A 13 2.91 5.80 -5.14
CA ALA A 13 3.28 6.55 -6.34
C ALA A 13 2.64 7.95 -6.40
N PHE A 14 1.45 8.13 -5.81
CA PHE A 14 0.67 9.36 -5.92
C PHE A 14 1.12 10.42 -4.90
N TYR A 15 1.48 9.99 -3.69
CA TYR A 15 1.76 10.90 -2.60
C TYR A 15 3.25 11.07 -2.37
N GLY A 16 3.80 12.20 -2.85
CA GLY A 16 5.21 12.55 -2.66
C GLY A 16 5.64 12.61 -1.19
N GLU A 17 4.73 12.93 -0.27
CA GLU A 17 4.98 12.91 1.18
C GLU A 17 5.26 11.51 1.72
N LEU A 18 4.62 10.47 1.15
CA LEU A 18 4.92 9.08 1.47
C LEU A 18 6.32 8.67 1.02
N LEU A 19 6.91 9.41 0.06
CA LEU A 19 8.28 9.23 -0.42
C LEU A 19 9.34 9.96 0.43
N GLN A 20 8.94 10.81 1.37
CA GLN A 20 9.84 11.55 2.26
C GLN A 20 9.32 11.59 3.71
N PRO A 21 9.12 10.43 4.36
CA PRO A 21 8.67 10.41 5.75
C PRO A 21 9.73 10.97 6.69
N SER A 22 9.28 11.57 7.81
CA SER A 22 10.15 12.12 8.86
C SER A 22 10.90 11.01 9.64
N GLU A 23 10.36 9.80 9.63
CA GLU A 23 10.96 8.58 10.18
C GLU A 23 11.04 7.46 9.14
N SER A 24 11.76 6.38 9.45
CA SER A 24 11.80 5.22 8.56
C SER A 24 10.46 4.47 8.56
N VAL A 25 9.94 4.21 7.36
CA VAL A 25 8.63 3.57 7.15
C VAL A 25 8.78 2.34 6.27
N GLU A 26 8.00 1.30 6.56
CA GLU A 26 7.81 0.14 5.70
C GLU A 26 6.37 0.08 5.21
N TYR A 27 6.21 0.16 3.89
CA TYR A 27 4.93 -0.04 3.21
C TYR A 27 4.78 -1.51 2.81
N ILE A 28 3.70 -2.12 3.27
CA ILE A 28 3.34 -3.50 2.99
C ILE A 28 2.21 -3.48 1.98
N ILE A 29 2.48 -4.04 0.80
CA ILE A 29 1.67 -3.81 -0.40
C ILE A 29 1.17 -5.16 -0.94
N PRO A 30 -0.13 -5.34 -1.19
CA PRO A 30 -0.64 -6.51 -1.91
C PRO A 30 -0.10 -6.54 -3.34
N TYR A 31 0.34 -7.72 -3.82
CA TYR A 31 0.86 -7.84 -5.19
C TYR A 31 -0.17 -7.44 -6.26
N THR A 32 -1.45 -7.70 -6.04
CA THR A 32 -2.55 -7.31 -6.92
C THR A 32 -2.62 -5.80 -7.16
N SER A 33 -2.38 -4.97 -6.13
CA SER A 33 -2.29 -3.51 -6.30
C SER A 33 -1.09 -3.06 -7.14
N ILE A 34 -0.02 -3.87 -7.21
CA ILE A 34 1.09 -3.64 -8.14
C ILE A 34 0.66 -3.99 -9.58
N LEU A 35 -0.18 -5.02 -9.76
CA LEU A 35 -0.75 -5.33 -11.07
C LEU A 35 -1.61 -4.17 -11.58
N GLU A 36 -2.44 -3.59 -10.72
CA GLU A 36 -3.23 -2.41 -11.05
C GLU A 36 -2.36 -1.22 -11.49
N LEU A 37 -1.22 -0.97 -10.84
CA LEU A 37 -0.26 0.05 -11.31
C LEU A 37 0.21 -0.17 -12.76
N TYR A 38 0.39 -1.41 -13.19
CA TYR A 38 0.75 -1.71 -14.58
C TYR A 38 -0.44 -1.48 -15.53
N GLU A 39 -1.65 -1.84 -15.11
CA GLU A 39 -2.86 -1.63 -15.88
C GLU A 39 -3.12 -0.13 -16.10
N LEU A 40 -3.05 0.68 -15.04
CA LEU A 40 -3.22 2.14 -15.09
C LEU A 40 -2.16 2.85 -15.94
N GLN A 41 -0.94 2.29 -16.04
CA GLN A 41 0.09 2.80 -16.96
C GLN A 41 -0.17 2.45 -18.43
N SER A 42 -0.93 1.39 -18.68
CA SER A 42 -1.26 0.95 -20.03
C SER A 42 -2.43 1.74 -20.64
N THR A 43 -3.22 2.43 -19.81
CA THR A 43 -4.32 3.28 -20.25
C THR A 43 -3.87 4.73 -20.51
N SER A 44 -4.59 5.42 -21.39
CA SER A 44 -4.39 6.85 -21.66
C SER A 44 -5.28 7.75 -20.78
N ASP A 45 -5.87 7.20 -19.73
CA ASP A 45 -6.90 7.87 -18.94
C ASP A 45 -6.28 8.99 -18.09
N ILE A 46 -7.01 10.09 -17.96
CA ILE A 46 -6.63 11.21 -17.10
C ILE A 46 -7.04 10.83 -15.68
N MET A 47 -6.05 10.66 -14.80
CA MET A 47 -6.22 10.28 -13.39
C MET A 47 -6.41 11.51 -12.51
N MET A 48 -5.84 12.66 -12.92
CA MET A 48 -5.90 13.91 -12.16
C MET A 48 -6.59 15.01 -12.95
N SER A 49 -7.38 15.83 -12.27
CA SER A 49 -8.09 16.97 -12.89
C SER A 49 -7.14 18.00 -13.51
N ASN A 50 -5.90 18.06 -13.04
CA ASN A 50 -4.82 18.89 -13.58
C ASN A 50 -3.85 18.03 -14.40
N LEU A 51 -3.59 18.42 -15.65
CA LEU A 51 -2.73 17.68 -16.58
C LEU A 51 -1.26 17.61 -16.16
N ASP A 52 -0.72 18.64 -15.53
CA ASP A 52 0.67 18.64 -15.06
C ASP A 52 0.82 17.66 -13.87
N HIS A 53 -0.17 17.64 -12.98
CA HIS A 53 -0.21 16.66 -11.89
C HIS A 53 -0.43 15.24 -12.41
N ASP A 54 -1.30 15.05 -13.41
CA ASP A 54 -1.52 13.75 -14.06
C ASP A 54 -0.21 13.19 -14.65
N GLN A 55 0.54 14.02 -15.38
CA GLN A 55 1.84 13.64 -15.95
C GLN A 55 2.85 13.31 -14.86
N HIS A 56 2.90 14.10 -13.78
CA HIS A 56 3.79 13.84 -12.66
C HIS A 56 3.49 12.49 -12.00
N VAL A 57 2.22 12.23 -11.69
CA VAL A 57 1.77 10.98 -11.09
C VAL A 57 2.11 9.78 -11.97
N LYS A 58 1.82 9.85 -13.28
CA LYS A 58 2.18 8.78 -14.23
C LYS A 58 3.69 8.53 -14.30
N GLN A 59 4.49 9.59 -14.20
CA GLN A 59 5.93 9.46 -14.15
C GLN A 59 6.38 8.75 -12.86
N GLN A 60 5.81 9.08 -11.71
CA GLN A 60 6.11 8.43 -10.43
C GLN A 60 5.73 6.94 -10.44
N MET A 61 4.54 6.60 -10.97
CA MET A 61 4.12 5.20 -11.15
C MET A 61 5.12 4.42 -11.99
N LYS A 62 5.56 5.02 -13.12
CA LYS A 62 6.55 4.39 -14.01
C LYS A 62 7.90 4.18 -13.34
N GLN A 63 8.34 5.13 -12.52
CA GLN A 63 9.59 4.98 -11.76
C GLN A 63 9.47 3.83 -10.77
N LEU A 64 8.38 3.75 -10.01
CA LEU A 64 8.13 2.69 -9.05
C LEU A 64 8.09 1.31 -9.73
N THR A 65 7.32 1.16 -10.82
CA THR A 65 7.24 -0.13 -11.52
C THR A 65 8.58 -0.54 -12.13
N THR A 66 9.29 0.39 -12.78
CA THR A 66 10.64 0.11 -13.32
C THR A 66 11.59 -0.37 -12.21
N TYR A 67 11.52 0.25 -11.03
CA TYR A 67 12.34 -0.12 -9.89
C TYR A 67 12.00 -1.51 -9.34
N LEU A 68 10.71 -1.86 -9.26
CA LEU A 68 10.26 -3.18 -8.83
C LEU A 68 10.64 -4.28 -9.85
N GLU A 69 10.74 -3.95 -11.14
CA GLU A 69 11.16 -4.86 -12.21
C GLU A 69 12.67 -5.13 -12.26
N GLU A 70 13.49 -4.37 -11.54
CA GLU A 70 14.93 -4.62 -11.47
C GLU A 70 15.20 -6.07 -11.05
N PRO A 71 16.21 -6.76 -11.65
CA PRO A 71 16.35 -8.22 -11.51
C PRO A 71 16.39 -8.73 -10.06
N LEU A 72 16.98 -7.97 -9.14
CA LEU A 72 17.03 -8.33 -7.73
C LEU A 72 15.67 -8.18 -7.05
N ASN A 73 14.98 -7.05 -7.28
CA ASN A 73 13.69 -6.74 -6.68
C ASN A 73 12.61 -7.68 -7.21
N ARG A 74 12.56 -7.88 -8.52
CA ARG A 74 11.66 -8.84 -9.17
C ARG A 74 11.83 -10.24 -8.60
N LYS A 75 13.07 -10.70 -8.42
CA LYS A 75 13.34 -12.04 -7.83
C LYS A 75 12.84 -12.16 -6.39
N LYS A 76 12.92 -11.08 -5.59
CA LYS A 76 12.37 -11.07 -4.22
C LYS A 76 10.85 -11.20 -4.22
N ILE A 77 10.19 -10.50 -5.15
CA ILE A 77 8.73 -10.54 -5.31
C ILE A 77 8.30 -11.93 -5.82
N GLU A 78 8.87 -12.40 -6.93
CA GLU A 78 8.58 -13.72 -7.52
C GLU A 78 8.67 -14.86 -6.50
N ARG A 79 9.65 -14.80 -5.59
CA ARG A 79 9.79 -15.79 -4.52
C ARG A 79 8.62 -15.77 -3.53
N ALA A 80 8.10 -14.58 -3.19
CA ALA A 80 6.94 -14.46 -2.32
C ALA A 80 5.66 -14.99 -3.01
N LEU A 81 5.54 -14.80 -4.32
CA LEU A 81 4.37 -15.25 -5.09
C LEU A 81 4.21 -16.79 -5.14
N GLN A 82 5.24 -17.55 -4.76
CA GLN A 82 5.18 -19.01 -4.75
C GLN A 82 4.33 -19.58 -3.61
N ILE A 83 4.08 -18.80 -2.55
CA ILE A 83 3.41 -19.26 -1.33
C ILE A 83 2.33 -18.25 -0.95
N PRO A 84 1.07 -18.66 -0.76
CA PRO A 84 0.02 -17.80 -0.23
C PRO A 84 0.44 -17.11 1.08
N TRP A 85 0.14 -15.81 1.20
CA TRP A 85 0.47 -14.95 2.33
C TRP A 85 1.95 -14.76 2.61
N ALA A 86 2.85 -15.21 1.72
CA ALA A 86 4.26 -14.95 1.88
C ALA A 86 4.58 -13.49 1.58
N LYS A 87 5.58 -12.98 2.30
CA LYS A 87 6.13 -11.64 2.16
C LYS A 87 7.43 -11.70 1.38
N SER A 88 7.66 -10.75 0.49
CA SER A 88 8.98 -10.56 -0.09
C SER A 88 9.96 -10.13 1.03
N THR A 89 11.25 -10.33 0.80
CA THR A 89 12.24 -9.59 1.59
C THR A 89 12.12 -8.11 1.26
N SER A 90 12.22 -7.24 2.26
CA SER A 90 12.05 -5.79 2.08
C SER A 90 12.96 -5.23 0.97
N ILE A 91 12.39 -4.30 0.21
CA ILE A 91 12.97 -3.64 -0.96
C ILE A 91 13.14 -2.16 -0.57
N PRO A 92 14.38 -1.67 -0.38
CA PRO A 92 14.59 -0.25 -0.08
C PRO A 92 14.04 0.64 -1.19
N LEU A 93 13.39 1.74 -0.84
CA LEU A 93 12.99 2.78 -1.79
C LEU A 93 13.53 4.12 -1.29
N GLY A 94 14.67 4.56 -1.81
CA GLY A 94 15.39 5.69 -1.22
C GLY A 94 16.01 5.33 0.14
N ASP A 95 16.14 6.32 1.02
CA ASP A 95 16.93 6.18 2.27
C ASP A 95 16.10 5.75 3.47
N SER A 96 14.83 6.16 3.53
CA SER A 96 13.98 5.99 4.72
C SER A 96 12.83 4.98 4.52
N ILE A 97 12.60 4.51 3.30
CA ILE A 97 11.43 3.70 2.97
C ILE A 97 11.84 2.28 2.61
N MET A 98 11.03 1.32 3.07
CA MET A 98 11.09 -0.07 2.68
C MET A 98 9.75 -0.50 2.09
N ILE A 99 9.77 -1.27 1.02
CA ILE A 99 8.59 -1.92 0.44
C ILE A 99 8.65 -3.41 0.70
N THR A 100 7.57 -3.97 1.22
CA THR A 100 7.37 -5.42 1.34
C THR A 100 6.12 -5.81 0.57
N VAL A 101 6.26 -6.74 -0.36
CA VAL A 101 5.16 -7.20 -1.20
C VAL A 101 4.57 -8.48 -0.61
N VAL A 102 3.26 -8.53 -0.48
CA VAL A 102 2.53 -9.69 0.04
C VAL A 102 1.81 -10.39 -1.09
N ASN A 103 1.97 -11.70 -1.17
CA ASN A 103 1.11 -12.57 -1.99
C ASN A 103 -0.20 -12.83 -1.25
N ALA A 104 -1.02 -11.79 -1.09
CA ALA A 104 -2.32 -11.93 -0.45
C ALA A 104 -3.22 -12.83 -1.29
N VAL A 105 -4.17 -13.47 -0.62
CA VAL A 105 -5.19 -14.27 -1.29
C VAL A 105 -6.53 -13.70 -0.86
N ASP A 106 -7.24 -13.12 -1.81
CA ASP A 106 -8.64 -12.76 -1.59
C ASP A 106 -9.44 -14.03 -1.27
N THR A 107 -10.03 -14.06 -0.06
CA THR A 107 -10.91 -15.13 0.39
C THR A 107 -12.39 -14.78 0.27
N GLU A 108 -12.72 -13.65 -0.37
CA GLU A 108 -14.05 -13.08 -0.57
C GLU A 108 -14.83 -12.79 0.73
N VAL A 109 -14.17 -12.85 1.89
CA VAL A 109 -14.79 -12.63 3.22
C VAL A 109 -15.45 -11.25 3.32
N TYR A 110 -14.92 -10.28 2.57
CA TYR A 110 -15.42 -8.91 2.48
C TYR A 110 -15.92 -8.54 1.07
N GLY A 111 -15.95 -9.49 0.13
CA GLY A 111 -16.19 -9.23 -1.29
C GLY A 111 -17.62 -8.76 -1.65
N GLU A 112 -18.57 -8.76 -0.70
CA GLU A 112 -19.90 -8.18 -0.91
C GLU A 112 -19.89 -6.65 -0.85
N ASP A 113 -19.08 -6.09 0.05
CA ASP A 113 -19.05 -4.65 0.35
C ASP A 113 -17.76 -3.97 -0.12
N PHE A 114 -16.73 -4.75 -0.43
CA PHE A 114 -15.38 -4.27 -0.76
C PHE A 114 -14.90 -4.92 -2.06
N ASP A 115 -14.13 -4.18 -2.85
CA ASP A 115 -13.50 -4.75 -4.03
C ASP A 115 -12.37 -5.75 -3.65
N PRO A 116 -11.79 -6.49 -4.63
CA PRO A 116 -10.75 -7.46 -4.34
C PRO A 116 -9.49 -6.88 -3.69
N ILE A 117 -9.04 -5.68 -4.09
CA ILE A 117 -7.84 -5.04 -3.52
C ILE A 117 -8.16 -4.58 -2.09
N GLU A 118 -9.30 -3.93 -1.88
CA GLU A 118 -9.78 -3.54 -0.56
C GLU A 118 -9.88 -4.75 0.37
N THR A 119 -10.43 -5.86 -0.12
CA THR A 119 -10.53 -7.10 0.65
C THR A 119 -9.14 -7.63 1.04
N GLU A 120 -8.17 -7.64 0.12
CA GLU A 120 -6.80 -8.03 0.44
C GLU A 120 -6.13 -7.11 1.47
N LEU A 121 -6.31 -5.80 1.35
CA LEU A 121 -5.80 -4.81 2.32
C LEU A 121 -6.32 -5.11 3.73
N LEU A 122 -7.64 -5.32 3.87
CA LEU A 122 -8.27 -5.67 5.15
C LEU A 122 -7.72 -6.98 5.71
N LEU A 123 -7.62 -8.02 4.88
CA LEU A 123 -7.11 -9.33 5.31
C LEU A 123 -5.64 -9.26 5.73
N ILE A 124 -4.81 -8.50 5.02
CA ILE A 124 -3.41 -8.28 5.41
C ILE A 124 -3.34 -7.52 6.74
N ALA A 125 -4.10 -6.43 6.89
CA ALA A 125 -4.12 -5.62 8.10
C ALA A 125 -4.52 -6.43 9.34
N GLN A 126 -5.57 -7.25 9.21
CA GLN A 126 -5.98 -8.18 10.27
C GLN A 126 -4.93 -9.24 10.55
N ARG A 127 -4.36 -9.87 9.51
CA ARG A 127 -3.40 -10.96 9.67
C ARG A 127 -2.11 -10.48 10.34
N LEU A 128 -1.65 -9.29 10.01
CA LEU A 128 -0.39 -8.73 10.49
C LEU A 128 -0.56 -7.82 11.71
N GLN A 129 -1.80 -7.41 12.03
CA GLN A 129 -2.10 -6.42 13.07
C GLN A 129 -1.35 -5.10 12.82
N ILE A 130 -1.39 -4.64 11.56
CA ILE A 130 -0.73 -3.42 11.08
C ILE A 130 -1.80 -2.48 10.54
N PRO A 131 -1.73 -1.17 10.81
CA PRO A 131 -2.73 -0.22 10.35
C PRO A 131 -2.72 -0.06 8.83
N LEU A 132 -3.89 0.24 8.29
CA LEU A 132 -4.10 0.68 6.92
C LEU A 132 -3.82 2.18 6.79
N LEU A 133 -3.29 2.58 5.64
CA LEU A 133 -3.12 3.97 5.25
C LEU A 133 -3.77 4.17 3.88
N THR A 134 -4.70 5.12 3.77
CA THR A 134 -5.44 5.38 2.53
C THR A 134 -6.01 6.81 2.54
N ASP A 135 -6.32 7.38 1.39
CA ASP A 135 -7.08 8.63 1.21
C ASP A 135 -8.55 8.37 0.81
N GLN A 136 -8.92 7.10 0.64
CA GLN A 136 -10.22 6.71 0.09
C GLN A 136 -11.31 6.82 1.18
N PHE A 137 -11.96 7.98 1.27
CA PHE A 137 -12.98 8.25 2.29
C PHE A 137 -14.13 7.23 2.30
N GLU A 138 -14.61 6.81 1.13
CA GLU A 138 -15.68 5.80 1.01
C GLU A 138 -15.23 4.43 1.55
N PHE A 139 -13.96 4.06 1.35
CA PHE A 139 -13.39 2.84 1.91
C PHE A 139 -13.31 2.92 3.43
N ILE A 140 -12.80 4.03 3.97
CA ILE A 140 -12.73 4.27 5.43
C ILE A 140 -14.14 4.20 6.05
N GLN A 141 -15.13 4.84 5.42
CA GLN A 141 -16.51 4.81 5.89
C GLN A 141 -17.07 3.39 5.94
N ARG A 142 -16.90 2.61 4.87
CA ARG A 142 -17.34 1.20 4.82
C ARG A 142 -16.68 0.34 5.89
N ILE A 143 -15.39 0.54 6.17
CA ILE A 143 -14.67 -0.13 7.27
C ILE A 143 -15.35 0.15 8.62
N ILE A 144 -15.66 1.43 8.88
CA ILE A 144 -16.26 1.87 10.15
C ILE A 144 -17.69 1.34 10.28
N GLU A 145 -18.51 1.50 9.25
CA GLU A 145 -19.91 1.07 9.25
C GLU A 145 -20.05 -0.45 9.35
N GLY A 146 -19.17 -1.19 8.67
CA GLY A 146 -19.09 -2.64 8.74
C GLY A 146 -18.52 -3.17 10.07
N GLY A 147 -17.97 -2.29 10.92
CA GLY A 147 -17.34 -2.68 12.18
C GLY A 147 -16.14 -3.60 11.99
N ILE A 148 -15.39 -3.41 10.89
CA ILE A 148 -14.25 -4.26 10.55
C ILE A 148 -13.11 -3.97 11.55
N PRO A 149 -12.53 -5.00 12.22
CA PRO A 149 -11.56 -4.81 13.29
C PRO A 149 -10.15 -4.54 12.74
N VAL A 150 -9.99 -3.43 12.02
CA VAL A 150 -8.72 -2.92 11.52
C VAL A 150 -8.52 -1.48 11.96
N GLN A 151 -7.27 -1.08 12.16
CA GLN A 151 -6.94 0.32 12.30
C GLN A 151 -6.72 0.92 10.92
N VAL A 152 -7.27 2.11 10.67
CA VAL A 152 -7.09 2.84 9.42
C VAL A 152 -6.74 4.29 9.73
N PHE A 153 -5.78 4.83 8.98
CA PHE A 153 -5.39 6.23 9.00
C PHE A 153 -5.67 6.85 7.63
N ASP A 154 -6.17 8.09 7.65
CA ASP A 154 -6.17 8.93 6.48
C ASP A 154 -4.73 9.37 6.15
N ILE A 155 -4.41 9.55 4.87
CA ILE A 155 -3.10 10.07 4.46
C ILE A 155 -2.85 11.48 5.03
N GLU A 156 -3.88 12.30 5.22
CA GLU A 156 -3.76 13.61 5.88
C GLU A 156 -3.24 13.49 7.32
N ASP A 157 -3.49 12.36 7.98
CA ASP A 157 -3.03 12.06 9.34
C ASP A 157 -1.68 11.31 9.38
N PHE A 158 -1.02 11.09 8.23
CA PHE A 158 0.18 10.27 8.13
C PHE A 158 1.31 10.72 9.06
N GLN A 159 1.58 12.03 9.13
CA GLN A 159 2.64 12.58 9.99
C GLN A 159 2.37 12.30 11.49
N PHE A 160 1.11 12.38 11.89
CA PHE A 160 0.73 12.03 13.25
C PHE A 160 0.88 10.52 13.48
N ALA A 161 0.48 9.69 12.51
CA ALA A 161 0.56 8.23 12.61
C ALA A 161 2.01 7.70 12.70
N ILE A 162 2.99 8.39 12.09
CA ILE A 162 4.40 8.02 12.20
C ILE A 162 5.05 8.49 13.51
N GLU A 163 4.72 9.70 13.95
CA GLU A 163 5.27 10.28 15.18
C GLU A 163 4.73 9.56 16.42
N ASP A 164 3.44 9.19 16.38
CA ASP A 164 2.75 8.89 17.61
C ASP A 164 2.81 7.40 17.97
N ASN A 165 3.14 7.11 19.24
CA ASN A 165 3.24 5.77 19.81
C ASN A 165 1.87 5.27 20.29
N VAL A 166 0.79 5.71 19.63
CA VAL A 166 -0.57 5.77 20.20
C VAL A 166 -1.12 4.40 20.61
N PHE A 167 -0.69 3.31 19.97
CA PHE A 167 -1.27 1.99 20.21
C PHE A 167 -0.23 0.89 20.21
N THR A 168 0.75 0.97 21.12
CA THR A 168 1.33 -0.27 21.63
C THR A 168 0.30 -0.90 22.57
N PRO A 169 -0.28 -2.07 22.25
CA PRO A 169 -1.06 -2.78 23.26
C PRO A 169 -0.13 -3.04 24.45
N HIS A 170 -0.50 -2.53 25.62
CA HIS A 170 0.21 -2.88 26.84
C HIS A 170 0.21 -4.41 27.02
N PRO A 171 1.34 -5.01 27.41
CA PRO A 171 1.47 -6.45 27.61
C PRO A 171 0.55 -6.98 28.71
#